data_AF-Q1IJ60-F1
#
_entry.id   AF-Q1IJ60-F1
#
_cell.length_a   1.000
_cell.length_b   1.000
_cell.length_c   1.000
_cell.angle_alpha   90.00
_cell.angle_beta   90.00
_cell.angle_gamma   90.00
#
_symmetry.space_group_name_H-M   'P 1'
#
loop_
_entity.id
_entity.type
_entity.pdbx_description
1 polymer ?
#
loop_
_entity_poly.entity_id
_entity_poly.type
_entity_poly.pdbx_seq_one_letter_code
_entity_poly.pdbx_strand_id
1 'polypeptide(L)'
;MRRGIMVAVLAVLVVSSTSLAKPGKERWAIKTSVVSTGKHHSLQYDKFLALVQPEIPAGFDRDHDRIPGKAGEPSEGDIITIHGWLQLVAFEKTASGDEDYHIQISASQSDGKNCIIVEAPNPDFIDDPTLKQQATAIRAWVREKLLHDPQREPSSKGIPMTHPPYVSATGQLFFDASHEQGSDPGGGRGKLGMNAGTVWELHPLTKLTFAKAPSA
;
A
#
# COMPACT_ATOMS: atom_id res chain seq x y z
N MET A 1 -5.17 1.80 -69.84
CA MET A 1 -3.99 1.29 -69.10
C MET A 1 -3.96 1.93 -67.72
N ARG A 2 -3.87 1.10 -66.67
CA ARG A 2 -4.09 1.44 -65.26
C ARG A 2 -2.96 2.34 -64.70
N ARG A 3 -3.30 3.45 -64.04
CA ARG A 3 -2.37 4.21 -63.19
C ARG A 3 -2.56 3.72 -61.75
N GLY A 4 -1.53 3.06 -61.22
CA GLY A 4 -1.51 2.58 -59.83
C GLY A 4 -1.32 3.74 -58.86
N ILE A 5 -2.21 3.84 -57.87
CA ILE A 5 -2.06 4.72 -56.72
C ILE A 5 -1.22 3.97 -55.70
N MET A 6 0.00 4.45 -55.45
CA MET A 6 0.88 3.95 -54.40
C MET A 6 0.45 4.61 -53.08
N VAL A 7 -0.20 3.86 -52.20
CA VAL A 7 -0.53 4.31 -50.85
C VAL A 7 0.71 4.11 -49.98
N ALA A 8 1.34 5.21 -49.56
CA ALA A 8 2.41 5.17 -48.58
C ALA A 8 1.81 4.89 -47.19
N VAL A 9 2.06 3.70 -46.64
CA VAL A 9 1.72 3.36 -45.26
C VAL A 9 2.79 3.98 -44.36
N LEU A 10 2.44 5.06 -43.68
CA LEU A 10 3.27 5.69 -42.67
C LEU A 10 3.20 4.84 -41.39
N ALA A 11 4.23 4.04 -41.13
CA ALA A 11 4.35 3.30 -39.88
C ALA A 11 4.68 4.28 -38.75
N VAL A 12 3.69 4.59 -37.90
CA VAL A 12 3.90 5.36 -36.67
C VAL A 12 4.55 4.43 -35.65
N LEU A 13 5.86 4.61 -35.43
CA LEU A 13 6.57 4.01 -34.31
C LEU A 13 6.05 4.64 -33.01
N VAL A 14 5.21 3.91 -32.29
CA VAL A 14 4.84 4.24 -30.91
C VAL A 14 6.05 3.91 -30.05
N VAL A 15 6.88 4.91 -29.78
CA VAL A 15 7.96 4.81 -28.79
C VAL A 15 7.29 4.84 -27.41
N SER A 16 7.05 3.65 -26.85
CA SER A 16 6.65 3.53 -25.45
C SER A 16 7.81 4.04 -24.60
N SER A 17 7.63 5.22 -24.01
CA SER A 17 8.60 5.78 -23.08
C SER A 17 8.51 4.98 -21.78
N THR A 18 9.33 3.94 -21.64
CA THR A 18 9.56 3.31 -20.34
C THR A 18 10.37 4.30 -19.52
N SER A 19 9.67 5.16 -18.76
CA SER A 19 10.25 5.78 -17.58
C SER A 19 10.90 4.65 -16.78
N LEU A 20 12.23 4.65 -16.68
CA LEU A 20 12.94 3.80 -15.72
C LEU A 20 12.54 4.32 -14.34
N ALA A 21 11.43 3.78 -13.83
CA ALA A 21 10.99 4.00 -12.48
C ALA A 21 12.15 3.58 -11.56
N LYS A 22 12.58 4.48 -10.68
CA LYS A 22 13.70 4.23 -9.78
C LYS A 22 13.17 3.56 -8.52
N PRO A 23 13.92 2.62 -7.90
CA PRO A 23 13.59 2.10 -6.57
C PRO A 23 13.27 3.22 -5.58
N GLY A 24 12.29 2.99 -4.70
CA GLY A 24 11.80 3.95 -3.70
C GLY A 24 12.85 4.40 -2.68
N LYS A 25 12.48 5.36 -1.84
CA LYS A 25 13.42 6.09 -0.97
C LYS A 25 13.61 5.49 0.41
N GLU A 26 12.53 5.36 1.16
CA GLU A 26 12.58 5.07 2.60
C GLU A 26 12.42 3.59 2.87
N ARG A 27 13.41 2.97 3.51
CA ARG A 27 13.39 1.57 3.97
C ARG A 27 13.01 0.56 2.88
N TRP A 28 13.51 0.80 1.66
CA TRP A 28 13.04 0.13 0.45
C TRP A 28 13.14 -1.39 0.49
N ALA A 29 14.27 -1.92 0.97
CA ALA A 29 14.49 -3.36 1.09
C ALA A 29 13.46 -4.04 1.99
N ILE A 30 12.87 -3.29 2.93
CA ILE A 30 11.86 -3.75 3.87
C ILE A 30 10.48 -3.71 3.21
N LYS A 31 10.16 -2.60 2.53
CA LYS A 31 8.90 -2.41 1.79
C LYS A 31 8.70 -3.40 0.64
N THR A 32 9.80 -3.88 0.04
CA THR A 32 9.77 -4.80 -1.12
C THR A 32 10.11 -6.25 -0.77
N SER A 33 10.12 -6.61 0.52
CA SER A 33 10.37 -7.98 0.98
C SER A 33 9.40 -8.44 2.05
N VAL A 34 9.24 -9.77 2.17
CA VAL A 34 8.54 -10.41 3.28
C VAL A 34 9.49 -11.32 4.02
N VAL A 35 9.72 -11.06 5.31
CA VAL A 35 10.47 -12.01 6.15
C VAL A 35 9.63 -13.26 6.45
N SER A 36 10.20 -14.45 6.21
CA SER A 36 9.51 -15.74 6.38
C SER A 36 9.36 -16.18 7.84
N THR A 37 10.10 -15.54 8.76
CA THR A 37 10.09 -15.86 10.19
C THR A 37 9.05 -15.06 10.98
N GLY A 38 8.33 -14.13 10.33
CA GLY A 38 7.30 -13.32 10.98
C GLY A 38 6.15 -14.18 11.50
N LYS A 39 5.69 -13.89 12.72
CA LYS A 39 4.52 -14.55 13.30
C LYS A 39 3.26 -14.03 12.63
N HIS A 40 2.23 -14.88 12.56
CA HIS A 40 0.94 -14.49 12.01
C HIS A 40 -0.01 -14.07 13.13
N HIS A 41 -0.62 -12.90 12.99
CA HIS A 41 -1.61 -12.37 13.93
C HIS A 41 -2.86 -11.93 13.18
N SER A 42 -4.02 -12.13 13.81
CA SER A 42 -5.24 -11.43 13.42
C SER A 42 -5.58 -10.43 14.50
N LEU A 43 -5.62 -9.15 14.14
CA LEU A 43 -5.87 -8.07 15.09
C LEU A 43 -7.25 -7.45 14.86
N GLN A 44 -7.90 -7.11 15.96
CA GLN A 44 -9.00 -6.16 15.94
C GLN A 44 -8.47 -4.77 15.60
N TYR A 45 -9.30 -3.96 14.96
CA TYR A 45 -8.90 -2.67 14.42
C TYR A 45 -8.36 -1.72 15.50
N ASP A 46 -9.05 -1.63 16.65
CA ASP A 46 -8.65 -0.83 17.81
C ASP A 46 -7.31 -1.30 18.41
N LYS A 47 -7.06 -2.61 18.41
CA LYS A 47 -5.79 -3.18 18.87
C LYS A 47 -4.63 -2.84 17.95
N PHE A 48 -4.87 -2.79 16.64
CA PHE A 48 -3.86 -2.32 15.69
C PHE A 48 -3.51 -0.85 15.91
N LEU A 49 -4.51 0.01 16.09
CA LEU A 49 -4.26 1.44 16.37
C LEU A 49 -3.51 1.66 17.69
N ALA A 50 -3.75 0.79 18.68
CA ALA A 50 -3.12 0.85 19.99
C ALA A 50 -1.74 0.17 20.06
N LEU A 51 -1.16 -0.29 18.93
CA LEU A 51 0.18 -0.85 18.92
C LEU A 51 1.18 0.18 19.42
N VAL A 52 2.02 -0.25 20.35
CA VAL A 52 3.07 0.58 20.95
C VAL A 52 4.08 0.94 19.86
N GLN A 53 4.50 2.21 19.82
CA GLN A 53 5.59 2.61 18.93
C GLN A 53 6.91 2.10 19.50
N PRO A 54 7.79 1.48 18.69
CA PRO A 54 9.06 0.96 19.17
C PRO A 54 10.02 2.10 19.47
N GLU A 55 10.77 1.98 20.56
CA GLU A 55 11.95 2.82 20.77
C GLU A 55 13.04 2.44 19.77
N ILE A 56 13.42 3.37 18.89
CA ILE A 56 14.50 3.13 17.93
C ILE A 56 15.86 3.39 18.60
N PRO A 57 16.75 2.39 18.71
CA PRO A 57 18.06 2.59 19.32
C PRO A 57 18.90 3.63 18.57
N ALA A 58 19.73 4.38 19.30
CA ALA A 58 20.71 5.28 18.69
C ALA A 58 21.70 4.49 17.82
N GLY A 59 21.98 4.98 16.61
CA GLY A 59 22.89 4.32 15.66
C GLY A 59 22.30 3.10 14.93
N PHE A 60 21.00 2.82 15.10
CA PHE A 60 20.29 1.79 14.35
C PHE A 60 20.17 2.17 12.87
N ASP A 61 20.47 1.24 11.96
CA ASP A 61 20.30 1.43 10.52
C ASP A 61 18.80 1.36 10.18
N ARG A 62 18.15 2.52 10.25
CA ARG A 62 16.72 2.64 9.96
C ARG A 62 16.39 2.20 8.54
N ASP A 63 17.30 2.32 7.59
CA ASP A 63 17.01 2.11 6.16
C ASP A 63 17.02 0.64 5.78
N HIS A 64 17.87 -0.16 6.43
CA HIS A 64 18.08 -1.56 6.04
C HIS A 64 17.55 -2.55 7.07
N ASP A 65 17.52 -2.19 8.35
CA ASP A 65 17.15 -3.11 9.42
C ASP A 65 15.70 -2.93 9.85
N ARG A 66 15.04 -4.04 10.20
CA ARG A 66 13.75 -4.03 10.87
C ARG A 66 13.93 -3.63 12.33
N ILE A 67 13.13 -2.69 12.79
CA ILE A 67 13.25 -2.07 14.10
C ILE A 67 13.05 -3.15 15.17
N PRO A 68 14.05 -3.33 16.06
CA PRO A 68 14.04 -4.40 17.03
C PRO A 68 12.89 -4.22 18.03
N GLY A 69 12.22 -5.33 18.34
CA GLY A 69 10.92 -5.40 19.03
C GLY A 69 10.90 -5.01 20.51
N LYS A 70 11.23 -3.76 20.86
CA LYS A 70 10.91 -3.21 22.18
C LYS A 70 9.46 -2.69 22.31
N ALA A 71 8.67 -2.77 21.23
CA ALA A 71 7.24 -2.42 21.23
C ALA A 71 6.30 -3.52 21.80
N GLY A 72 6.81 -4.73 22.08
CA GLY A 72 5.96 -5.88 22.38
C GLY A 72 5.52 -6.64 21.13
N GLU A 73 4.56 -7.55 21.27
CA GLU A 73 3.99 -8.31 20.14
C GLU A 73 2.65 -7.72 19.68
N PRO A 74 2.37 -7.65 18.37
CA PRO A 74 3.28 -8.00 17.26
C PRO A 74 4.40 -6.97 17.05
N SER A 75 5.43 -7.42 16.34
CA SER A 75 6.65 -6.68 16.00
C SER A 75 6.78 -6.45 14.50
N GLU A 76 7.60 -5.48 14.09
CA GLU A 76 7.88 -5.24 12.68
C GLU A 76 8.40 -6.50 11.99
N GLY A 77 7.82 -6.86 10.84
CA GLY A 77 8.08 -8.13 10.16
C GLY A 77 7.04 -9.21 10.44
N ASP A 78 6.21 -9.10 11.47
CA ASP A 78 5.09 -10.02 11.66
C ASP A 78 4.03 -9.85 10.57
N ILE A 79 3.30 -10.92 10.25
CA ILE A 79 2.20 -10.90 9.28
C ILE A 79 0.90 -10.63 10.02
N ILE A 80 0.22 -9.54 9.66
CA ILE A 80 -1.01 -9.12 10.32
C ILE A 80 -2.16 -9.19 9.34
N THR A 81 -3.27 -9.76 9.80
CA THR A 81 -4.59 -9.63 9.15
C THR A 81 -5.47 -8.69 9.96
N ILE A 82 -5.97 -7.63 9.31
CA ILE A 82 -6.97 -6.72 9.86
C ILE A 82 -8.24 -6.73 9.00
N HIS A 83 -9.34 -6.30 9.60
CA HIS A 83 -10.59 -6.07 8.89
C HIS A 83 -11.07 -4.64 9.12
N GLY A 84 -11.64 -4.02 8.09
CA GLY A 84 -12.15 -2.66 8.17
C GLY A 84 -12.82 -2.21 6.88
N TRP A 85 -13.26 -0.97 6.86
CA TRP A 85 -13.90 -0.33 5.72
C TRP A 85 -12.85 0.36 4.87
N LEU A 86 -12.73 -0.03 3.59
CA LEU A 86 -11.79 0.60 2.67
C LEU A 86 -12.37 1.94 2.22
N GLN A 87 -11.71 3.03 2.60
CA GLN A 87 -12.22 4.39 2.43
C GLN A 87 -11.65 5.08 1.19
N LEU A 88 -10.40 4.80 0.86
CA LEU A 88 -9.69 5.50 -0.20
C LEU A 88 -8.58 4.62 -0.78
N VAL A 89 -8.40 4.72 -2.10
CA VAL A 89 -7.20 4.23 -2.79
C VAL A 89 -6.51 5.39 -3.50
N ALA A 90 -5.19 5.45 -3.39
CA ALA A 90 -4.35 6.42 -4.07
C ALA A 90 -3.16 5.72 -4.70
N PHE A 91 -2.54 6.41 -5.65
CA PHE A 91 -1.29 5.98 -6.27
C PHE A 91 -0.22 6.97 -5.84
N GLU A 92 0.85 6.51 -5.18
CA GLU A 92 1.96 7.36 -4.73
C GLU A 92 2.86 7.81 -5.90
N LYS A 93 2.24 8.47 -6.88
CA LYS A 93 2.90 9.01 -8.06
C LYS A 93 3.51 10.37 -7.74
N THR A 94 4.80 10.38 -7.46
CA THR A 94 5.61 11.61 -7.55
C THR A 94 7.01 11.29 -8.06
N ALA A 95 7.79 12.32 -8.45
CA ALA A 95 9.20 12.18 -8.81
C ALA A 95 10.09 11.56 -7.70
N SER A 96 9.50 11.32 -6.53
CA SER A 96 10.09 10.80 -5.31
C SER A 96 9.27 9.69 -4.64
N GLY A 97 8.17 9.24 -5.25
CA GLY A 97 7.30 8.20 -4.70
C GLY A 97 7.76 6.80 -5.09
N ASP A 98 7.31 5.80 -4.34
CA ASP A 98 7.57 4.38 -4.54
C ASP A 98 6.63 3.71 -5.55
N GLU A 99 5.69 4.46 -6.13
CA GLU A 99 4.65 3.96 -7.05
C GLU A 99 3.73 2.92 -6.41
N ASP A 100 3.53 3.03 -5.10
CA ASP A 100 2.70 2.09 -4.36
C ASP A 100 1.23 2.49 -4.42
N TYR A 101 0.35 1.50 -4.24
CA TYR A 101 -1.05 1.78 -3.95
C TYR A 101 -1.19 2.04 -2.46
N HIS A 102 -1.39 3.30 -2.13
CA HIS A 102 -1.72 3.75 -0.78
C HIS A 102 -3.21 3.56 -0.53
N ILE A 103 -3.56 2.72 0.44
CA ILE A 103 -4.95 2.36 0.73
C ILE A 103 -5.24 2.71 2.19
N GLN A 104 -6.34 3.42 2.41
CA GLN A 104 -6.78 3.82 3.74
C GLN A 104 -7.99 2.99 4.17
N ILE A 105 -7.86 2.28 5.29
CA ILE A 105 -8.90 1.44 5.87
C ILE A 105 -9.29 2.03 7.21
N SER A 106 -10.58 2.28 7.48
CA SER A 106 -11.09 2.78 8.75
C SER A 106 -11.96 1.76 9.49
N ALA A 107 -12.23 2.00 10.77
CA ALA A 107 -13.16 1.18 11.57
C ALA A 107 -14.63 1.44 11.20
N SER A 108 -14.94 2.58 10.57
CA SER A 108 -16.30 3.06 10.31
C SER A 108 -16.59 3.07 8.82
N GLN A 109 -17.79 2.67 8.40
CA GLN A 109 -18.16 2.76 6.99
C GLN A 109 -18.28 4.22 6.53
N SER A 110 -18.73 5.12 7.39
CA SER A 110 -19.06 6.51 7.03
C SER A 110 -18.00 7.54 7.42
N ASP A 111 -16.95 7.13 8.14
CA ASP A 111 -15.87 8.01 8.58
C ASP A 111 -14.51 7.36 8.28
N GLY A 112 -13.66 8.08 7.55
CA GLY A 112 -12.32 7.63 7.19
C GLY A 112 -11.21 8.08 8.13
N LYS A 113 -11.52 8.81 9.21
CA LYS A 113 -10.51 9.21 10.21
C LYS A 113 -9.97 8.03 11.00
N ASN A 114 -8.81 8.26 11.61
CA ASN A 114 -8.05 7.25 12.35
C ASN A 114 -7.80 6.00 11.49
N CYS A 115 -7.54 6.20 10.19
CA CYS A 115 -7.33 5.09 9.29
C CYS A 115 -6.01 4.36 9.57
N ILE A 116 -5.97 3.11 9.17
CA ILE A 116 -4.74 2.34 9.00
C ILE A 116 -4.36 2.46 7.52
N ILE A 117 -3.09 2.72 7.27
CA ILE A 117 -2.52 2.71 5.93
C ILE A 117 -2.07 1.29 5.65
N VAL A 118 -2.39 0.82 4.45
CA VAL A 118 -1.90 -0.44 3.91
C VAL A 118 -1.46 -0.20 2.48
N GLU A 119 -0.34 -0.78 2.07
CA GLU A 119 0.28 -0.46 0.79
C GLU A 119 0.52 -1.72 -0.05
N ALA A 120 0.14 -1.66 -1.33
CA ALA A 120 0.48 -2.68 -2.29
C ALA A 120 1.60 -2.17 -3.20
N PRO A 121 2.81 -2.75 -3.10
CA PRO A 121 3.96 -2.21 -3.80
C PRO A 121 3.84 -2.29 -5.33
N ASN A 122 4.60 -1.49 -6.07
CA ASN A 122 4.78 -1.74 -7.50
C ASN A 122 5.49 -3.10 -7.75
N PRO A 123 4.86 -4.06 -8.45
CA PRO A 123 5.47 -5.37 -8.72
C PRO A 123 6.77 -5.31 -9.53
N ASP A 124 7.02 -4.24 -10.29
CA ASP A 124 8.25 -4.08 -11.06
C ASP A 124 9.49 -3.88 -10.17
N PHE A 125 9.26 -3.58 -8.89
CA PHE A 125 10.30 -3.35 -7.90
C PHE A 125 10.51 -4.50 -6.91
N ILE A 126 9.80 -5.60 -7.10
CA ILE A 126 9.86 -6.75 -6.21
C ILE A 126 10.65 -7.86 -6.89
N ASP A 127 11.72 -8.30 -6.22
CA ASP A 127 12.56 -9.40 -6.67
C ASP A 127 11.95 -10.77 -6.37
N ASP A 128 11.31 -10.93 -5.19
CA ASP A 128 10.68 -12.19 -4.81
C ASP A 128 9.48 -12.51 -5.72
N PRO A 129 9.48 -13.64 -6.46
CA PRO A 129 8.44 -13.93 -7.45
C PRO A 129 7.06 -14.13 -6.82
N THR A 130 7.00 -14.64 -5.57
CA THR A 130 5.73 -14.88 -4.88
C THR A 130 5.08 -13.55 -4.50
N LEU A 131 5.84 -12.67 -3.86
CA LEU A 131 5.40 -11.34 -3.48
C LEU A 131 5.05 -10.50 -4.72
N LYS A 132 5.83 -10.60 -5.79
CA LYS A 132 5.54 -9.95 -7.08
C LYS A 132 4.18 -10.38 -7.63
N GLN A 133 3.88 -11.68 -7.59
CA GLN A 133 2.58 -12.20 -8.03
C GLN A 133 1.44 -11.68 -7.12
N GLN A 134 1.65 -11.66 -5.81
CA GLN A 134 0.67 -11.14 -4.85
C GLN A 134 0.37 -9.66 -5.07
N ALA A 135 1.41 -8.81 -5.17
CA ALA A 135 1.28 -7.39 -5.45
C ALA A 135 0.55 -7.14 -6.78
N THR A 136 0.90 -7.90 -7.82
CA THR A 136 0.22 -7.84 -9.13
C THR A 136 -1.28 -8.15 -8.99
N ALA A 137 -1.62 -9.22 -8.26
CA ALA A 137 -3.01 -9.63 -8.05
C ALA A 137 -3.79 -8.61 -7.23
N ILE A 138 -3.19 -8.04 -6.18
CA ILE A 138 -3.82 -7.00 -5.35
C ILE A 138 -4.11 -5.75 -6.18
N ARG A 139 -3.13 -5.27 -6.96
CA ARG A 139 -3.33 -4.09 -7.81
C ARG A 139 -4.39 -4.31 -8.87
N ALA A 140 -4.38 -5.48 -9.52
CA ALA A 140 -5.44 -5.87 -10.45
C ALA A 140 -6.81 -5.91 -9.76
N TRP A 141 -6.90 -6.49 -8.57
CA TRP A 141 -8.14 -6.52 -7.77
C TRP A 141 -8.64 -5.12 -7.43
N VAL A 142 -7.76 -4.18 -7.03
CA VAL A 142 -8.14 -2.78 -6.78
C VAL A 142 -8.74 -2.15 -8.04
N ARG A 143 -8.06 -2.27 -9.18
CA ARG A 143 -8.52 -1.71 -10.46
C ARG A 143 -9.87 -2.29 -10.89
N GLU A 144 -9.99 -3.61 -10.86
CA GLU A 144 -11.20 -4.30 -11.33
C GLU A 144 -12.39 -4.18 -10.37
N LYS A 145 -12.15 -4.36 -9.06
CA LYS A 145 -13.22 -4.51 -8.07
C LYS A 145 -13.59 -3.21 -7.38
N LEU A 146 -12.66 -2.26 -7.25
CA LEU A 146 -12.93 -0.97 -6.61
C LEU A 146 -13.08 0.16 -7.63
N LEU A 147 -12.23 0.19 -8.66
CA LEU A 147 -12.26 1.25 -9.67
C LEU A 147 -13.13 0.91 -10.89
N HIS A 148 -13.58 -0.34 -10.99
CA HIS A 148 -14.41 -0.87 -12.08
C HIS A 148 -13.79 -0.69 -13.47
N ASP A 149 -12.45 -0.62 -13.54
CA ASP A 149 -11.71 -0.47 -14.78
C ASP A 149 -10.32 -1.10 -14.62
N PRO A 150 -10.01 -2.22 -15.30
CA PRO A 150 -8.74 -2.93 -15.17
C PRO A 150 -7.52 -2.12 -15.63
N GLN A 151 -7.70 -1.03 -16.38
CA GLN A 151 -6.64 -0.18 -16.90
C GLN A 151 -6.48 1.13 -16.12
N ARG A 152 -7.37 1.41 -15.16
CA ARG A 152 -7.37 2.66 -14.43
C ARG A 152 -6.50 2.58 -13.19
N GLU A 153 -5.41 3.32 -13.18
CA GLU A 153 -4.64 3.56 -11.95
C GLU A 153 -5.39 4.55 -11.03
N PRO A 154 -5.26 4.42 -9.69
CA PRO A 154 -5.76 5.42 -8.76
C PRO A 154 -5.13 6.80 -9.02
N SER A 155 -5.82 7.87 -8.61
CA SER A 155 -5.24 9.21 -8.66
C SER A 155 -4.25 9.42 -7.50
N SER A 156 -3.24 10.29 -7.67
CA SER A 156 -2.31 10.61 -6.58
C SER A 156 -2.92 11.41 -5.44
N LYS A 157 -4.01 12.12 -5.71
CA LYS A 157 -4.83 12.79 -4.68
C LYS A 157 -5.69 11.79 -3.89
N GLY A 158 -5.83 10.56 -4.37
CA GLY A 158 -6.76 9.57 -3.84
C GLY A 158 -8.13 9.58 -4.53
N ILE A 159 -8.79 8.44 -4.49
CA ILE A 159 -10.17 8.22 -4.92
C ILE A 159 -10.92 7.69 -3.69
N PRO A 160 -11.79 8.49 -3.06
CA PRO A 160 -12.62 8.01 -1.96
C PRO A 160 -13.67 7.03 -2.49
N MET A 161 -13.99 6.00 -1.71
CA MET A 161 -15.02 5.03 -2.05
C MET A 161 -16.40 5.62 -1.76
N THR A 162 -17.29 5.67 -2.76
CA THR A 162 -18.68 6.12 -2.57
C THR A 162 -19.47 5.15 -1.69
N HIS A 163 -19.17 3.85 -1.80
CA HIS A 163 -19.70 2.79 -0.94
C HIS A 163 -18.51 2.00 -0.39
N PRO A 164 -17.90 2.46 0.71
CA PRO A 164 -16.75 1.78 1.31
C PRO A 164 -17.07 0.29 1.54
N PRO A 165 -16.32 -0.64 0.92
CA PRO A 165 -16.52 -2.06 1.14
C PRO A 165 -15.80 -2.50 2.42
N TYR A 166 -16.36 -3.50 3.10
CA TYR A 166 -15.65 -4.16 4.18
C TYR A 166 -14.64 -5.16 3.61
N VAL A 167 -13.38 -5.06 4.04
CA VAL A 167 -12.26 -5.83 3.50
C VAL A 167 -11.49 -6.54 4.60
N SER A 168 -10.80 -7.61 4.20
CA SER A 168 -9.72 -8.25 4.95
C SER A 168 -8.40 -7.90 4.25
N ALA A 169 -7.50 -7.27 4.99
CA ALA A 169 -6.17 -6.90 4.51
C ALA A 169 -5.12 -7.68 5.30
N THR A 170 -4.24 -8.38 4.59
CA THR A 170 -3.10 -9.08 5.18
C THR A 170 -1.82 -8.52 4.58
N GLY A 171 -0.87 -8.19 5.43
CA GLY A 171 0.45 -7.73 5.01
C GLY A 171 1.45 -7.84 6.15
N GLN A 172 2.69 -7.50 5.84
CA GLN A 172 3.73 -7.45 6.85
C GLN A 172 3.63 -6.14 7.64
N LEU A 173 3.66 -6.23 8.97
CA LEU A 173 3.69 -5.06 9.85
C LEU A 173 4.97 -4.28 9.59
N PHE A 174 4.82 -2.99 9.31
CA PHE A 174 5.90 -2.07 9.05
C PHE A 174 5.73 -0.80 9.89
N PHE A 175 6.82 -0.33 10.47
CA PHE A 175 6.87 0.91 11.22
C PHE A 175 7.43 2.02 10.34
N ASP A 176 6.60 2.97 9.95
CA ASP A 176 7.01 4.06 9.09
C ASP A 176 7.69 5.18 9.91
N ALA A 177 8.94 4.93 10.28
CA ALA A 177 9.74 5.79 11.15
C ALA A 177 9.93 7.21 10.60
N SER A 178 9.77 7.41 9.28
CA SER A 178 9.88 8.73 8.65
C SER A 178 8.79 9.70 9.11
N HIS A 179 7.69 9.16 9.65
CA HIS A 179 6.52 9.90 10.08
C HIS A 179 6.39 10.04 11.62
N GLU A 180 7.35 9.53 12.39
CA GLU A 180 7.34 9.55 13.87
C GLU A 180 7.23 10.98 14.46
N GLN A 181 7.77 11.99 13.76
CA GLN A 181 7.81 13.37 14.23
C GLN A 181 6.59 14.21 13.85
N GLY A 182 5.57 13.60 13.23
CA GLY A 182 4.37 14.33 12.86
C GLY A 182 3.55 14.77 14.07
N SER A 183 2.70 15.79 13.87
CA SER A 183 1.90 16.40 14.93
C SER A 183 0.66 15.61 15.34
N ASP A 184 0.40 14.47 14.69
CA ASP A 184 -0.73 13.58 14.97
C ASP A 184 -0.23 12.12 15.10
N PRO A 185 -1.04 11.20 15.66
CA PRO A 185 -0.63 9.81 15.86
C PRO A 185 -0.24 9.08 14.57
N GLY A 186 -0.75 9.53 13.43
CA GLY A 186 -0.46 9.00 12.10
C GLY A 186 0.76 9.63 11.43
N GLY A 187 1.39 10.62 12.07
CA GLY A 187 2.54 11.31 11.52
C GLY A 187 2.22 12.27 10.38
N GLY A 188 1.00 12.81 10.33
CA GLY A 188 0.52 13.66 9.23
C GLY A 188 0.12 12.87 7.98
N ARG A 189 0.05 11.53 8.08
CA ARG A 189 -0.30 10.66 6.95
C ARG A 189 -1.82 10.55 6.74
N GLY A 190 -2.17 10.01 5.58
CA GLY A 190 -3.54 9.93 5.08
C GLY A 190 -3.87 11.09 4.13
N LYS A 191 -4.90 10.90 3.31
CA LYS A 191 -5.33 11.83 2.26
C LYS A 191 -6.78 12.26 2.46
N LEU A 192 -7.14 13.38 1.85
CA LEU A 192 -8.50 13.92 1.83
C LEU A 192 -9.15 14.08 3.22
N GLY A 193 -8.37 14.46 4.24
CA GLY A 193 -8.85 14.69 5.61
C GLY A 193 -9.11 13.42 6.43
N MET A 194 -8.82 12.24 5.87
CA MET A 194 -8.86 10.96 6.54
C MET A 194 -7.49 10.68 7.14
N ASN A 195 -7.20 11.29 8.30
CA ASN A 195 -5.90 11.17 8.97
C ASN A 195 -5.65 9.73 9.44
N ALA A 196 -4.39 9.28 9.33
CA ALA A 196 -3.98 8.01 9.90
C ALA A 196 -4.01 8.06 11.44
N GLY A 197 -4.35 6.92 12.06
CA GLY A 197 -4.44 6.79 13.52
C GLY A 197 -3.15 6.31 14.19
N THR A 198 -2.15 5.91 13.40
CA THR A 198 -0.88 5.35 13.87
C THR A 198 0.18 5.45 12.77
N VAL A 199 1.46 5.42 13.14
CA VAL A 199 2.62 5.32 12.21
C VAL A 199 2.91 3.88 11.79
N TRP A 200 2.24 2.90 12.40
CA TRP A 200 2.22 1.52 11.92
C TRP A 200 1.40 1.39 10.63
N GLU A 201 1.83 0.51 9.73
CA GLU A 201 1.11 0.16 8.50
C GLU A 201 1.32 -1.30 8.13
N LEU A 202 0.57 -1.76 7.11
CA LEU A 202 0.85 -3.03 6.46
C LEU A 202 1.56 -2.78 5.14
N HIS A 203 2.85 -3.11 5.09
CA HIS A 203 3.68 -2.96 3.90
C HIS A 203 4.78 -4.04 3.89
N PRO A 204 4.85 -4.88 2.84
CA PRO A 204 3.91 -4.96 1.72
C PRO A 204 2.62 -5.70 2.11
N LEU A 205 1.51 -5.36 1.45
CA LEU A 205 0.34 -6.23 1.42
C LEU A 205 0.64 -7.53 0.67
N THR A 206 0.19 -8.64 1.25
CA THR A 206 0.26 -9.98 0.66
C THR A 206 -1.12 -10.52 0.27
N LYS A 207 -2.20 -9.93 0.82
CA LYS A 207 -3.58 -10.24 0.42
C LYS A 207 -4.52 -9.07 0.70
N LEU A 208 -5.46 -8.83 -0.21
CA LEU A 208 -6.58 -7.92 -0.02
C LEU A 208 -7.85 -8.52 -0.66
N THR A 209 -8.91 -8.68 0.11
CA THR A 209 -10.17 -9.26 -0.37
C THR A 209 -11.37 -8.62 0.31
N PHE A 210 -12.55 -8.70 -0.31
CA PHE A 210 -13.80 -8.44 0.41
C PHE A 210 -13.95 -9.38 1.61
N ALA A 211 -14.59 -8.87 2.66
CA ALA A 211 -14.95 -9.62 3.84
C ALA A 211 -16.43 -9.40 4.18
N LYS A 212 -16.99 -10.30 4.99
CA LYS A 212 -18.33 -10.10 5.53
C LYS A 212 -18.28 -9.00 6.59
N ALA A 213 -19.05 -7.93 6.39
CA ALA A 213 -19.19 -6.89 7.39
C ALA A 213 -19.75 -7.44 8.71
N PRO A 214 -19.35 -6.89 9.87
CA PRO A 214 -20.02 -7.19 11.13
C PRO A 214 -21.51 -6.90 11.00
N SER A 215 -22.34 -7.74 11.63
CA SER A 215 -23.77 -7.41 11.77
C SER A 215 -23.91 -6.12 12.59
N ALA A 216 -24.76 -5.22 12.12
CA ALA A 216 -25.13 -4.00 12.83
C ALA A 216 -25.88 -4.32 14.14
#